data_AF-A0A975GGX2-F1
#
_entry.id   AF-A0A975GGX2-F1
#
_cell.length_a   1.000
_cell.length_b   1.000
_cell.length_c   1.000
_cell.angle_alpha   90.00
_cell.angle_beta   90.00
_cell.angle_gamma   90.00
#
_symmetry.space_group_name_H-M   'P 1'
#
loop_
_entity.id
_entity.type
_entity.pdbx_description
1 polymer ?
#
loop_
_entity_poly.entity_id
_entity_poly.type
_entity_poly.pdbx_seq_one_letter_code
_entity_poly.pdbx_strand_id
1 'polypeptide(L)'
;MDYRQMTAPCGLDCFNCPMYLANDDEKLRKLISEKNNIPYELAVCKGCRNENGTIGFLNMTEPCNVFKCIEKKSIDLCSDCLDFPCDYLHPYADKASAVPHNTKVFNLCLIKKMGLETWAEEKARSVKDVYFKGKFCL
;
A
#
# COMPACT_ATOMS: atom_id res chain seq x y z
N MET A 1 -4.78 -10.60 -13.33
CA MET A 1 -4.57 -10.09 -11.95
C MET A 1 -5.76 -9.20 -11.64
N ASP A 2 -6.40 -9.35 -10.49
CA ASP A 2 -7.48 -8.42 -10.08
C ASP A 2 -6.83 -7.22 -9.37
N TYR A 3 -6.58 -6.14 -10.11
CA TYR A 3 -5.95 -4.94 -9.58
C TYR A 3 -6.82 -4.23 -8.55
N ARG A 4 -8.15 -4.36 -8.63
CA ARG A 4 -9.06 -3.83 -7.62
C ARG A 4 -8.84 -4.52 -6.29
N GLN A 5 -8.75 -5.85 -6.31
CA GLN A 5 -8.50 -6.63 -5.09
C GLN A 5 -7.08 -6.42 -4.54
N MET A 6 -6.10 -6.21 -5.42
CA MET A 6 -4.70 -6.03 -5.05
C MET A 6 -4.30 -4.59 -4.72
N THR A 7 -5.21 -3.62 -4.88
CA THR A 7 -4.98 -2.22 -4.52
C THR A 7 -5.73 -1.88 -3.24
N ALA A 8 -4.97 -1.49 -2.23
CA ALA A 8 -5.51 -1.00 -0.97
C ALA A 8 -6.35 0.27 -1.24
N PRO A 9 -7.42 0.48 -0.46
CA PRO A 9 -8.29 1.65 -0.61
C PRO A 9 -7.58 3.02 -0.52
N CYS A 10 -6.42 3.06 0.15
CA CYS A 10 -5.57 4.24 0.25
C CYS A 10 -4.60 4.42 -0.93
N GLY A 11 -4.66 3.58 -1.98
CA GLY A 11 -3.81 3.69 -3.17
C GLY A 11 -2.45 3.00 -3.07
N LEU A 12 -2.25 2.07 -2.13
CA LEU A 12 -1.07 1.21 -2.08
C LEU A 12 -1.31 -0.10 -2.83
N ASP A 13 -0.34 -0.56 -3.61
CA ASP A 13 -0.44 -1.81 -4.38
C ASP A 13 0.27 -2.98 -3.70
N CYS A 14 -0.35 -4.16 -3.77
CA CYS A 14 0.25 -5.41 -3.31
C CYS A 14 1.25 -5.98 -4.32
N PHE A 15 1.01 -5.78 -5.63
CA PHE A 15 1.79 -6.40 -6.70
C PHE A 15 3.22 -5.86 -6.87
N ASN A 16 3.57 -4.71 -6.28
CA ASN A 16 4.97 -4.30 -6.10
C ASN A 16 5.40 -4.29 -4.62
N CYS A 17 4.60 -4.81 -3.67
CA CYS A 17 4.94 -4.83 -2.25
C CYS A 17 5.86 -6.02 -1.90
N PRO A 18 7.09 -5.81 -1.39
CA PRO A 18 8.01 -6.89 -1.06
C PRO A 18 7.42 -7.89 -0.06
N MET A 19 6.65 -7.42 0.94
CA MET A 19 6.03 -8.30 1.93
C MET A 19 4.94 -9.20 1.34
N TYR A 20 4.19 -8.71 0.36
CA TYR A 20 3.20 -9.53 -0.35
C TYR A 20 3.89 -10.52 -1.30
N LEU A 21 4.92 -10.08 -2.02
CA LEU A 21 5.68 -10.95 -2.94
C LEU A 21 6.45 -12.06 -2.21
N ALA A 22 6.81 -11.84 -0.95
CA ALA A 22 7.43 -12.85 -0.09
C ALA A 22 6.54 -14.07 0.20
N ASN A 23 5.24 -14.05 -0.16
CA ASN A 23 4.41 -15.24 -0.11
C ASN A 23 4.96 -16.36 -1.01
N ASP A 24 5.52 -15.99 -2.17
CA ASP A 24 5.96 -16.93 -3.21
C ASP A 24 7.50 -16.91 -3.43
N ASP A 25 8.24 -16.14 -2.63
CA ASP A 25 9.70 -16.03 -2.69
C ASP A 25 10.34 -16.24 -1.31
N GLU A 26 10.86 -17.45 -1.08
CA GLU A 26 11.48 -17.83 0.20
C GLU A 26 12.73 -17.02 0.54
N LYS A 27 13.53 -16.64 -0.47
CA LYS A 27 14.76 -15.87 -0.28
C LYS A 27 14.40 -14.45 0.16
N LEU A 28 13.42 -13.84 -0.51
CA LEU A 28 12.86 -12.55 -0.13
C LEU A 28 12.24 -12.59 1.27
N ARG A 29 11.49 -13.65 1.59
CA ARG A 29 10.88 -13.83 2.92
C ARG A 29 11.94 -13.88 4.02
N LYS A 30 13.00 -14.67 3.83
CA LYS A 30 14.11 -14.77 4.79
C LYS A 30 14.78 -13.42 4.99
N LEU A 31 15.07 -12.69 3.91
CA LEU A 31 15.66 -11.35 3.97
C LEU A 31 14.77 -10.36 4.74
N ILE A 32 13.46 -10.40 4.50
CA ILE A 32 12.49 -9.53 5.18
C ILE A 32 12.43 -9.87 6.68
N SER A 33 12.36 -11.16 7.02
CA SER A 33 12.35 -11.64 8.40
C SER A 33 13.58 -11.15 9.17
N GLU A 34 14.78 -11.35 8.62
CA GLU A 34 16.04 -10.90 9.21
C GLU A 34 16.12 -9.38 9.33
N LYS A 35 15.77 -8.64 8.27
CA LYS A 35 15.87 -7.17 8.23
C LYS A 35 14.88 -6.48 9.19
N ASN A 36 13.68 -7.04 9.35
CA ASN A 36 12.64 -6.45 10.20
C ASN A 36 12.59 -7.07 11.60
N ASN A 37 13.47 -8.05 11.88
CA ASN A 37 13.49 -8.79 13.14
C ASN A 37 12.11 -9.37 13.51
N ILE A 38 11.44 -9.98 12.53
CA ILE A 38 10.15 -10.67 12.70
C ILE A 38 10.33 -12.17 12.43
N PRO A 39 9.58 -13.07 13.09
CA PRO A 39 9.56 -14.49 12.77
C PRO A 39 9.30 -14.73 11.27
N TYR A 40 9.95 -15.74 10.70
CA TYR A 40 9.82 -16.10 9.29
C TYR A 40 8.37 -16.37 8.90
N GLU A 41 7.61 -16.98 9.80
CA GLU A 41 6.19 -17.31 9.65
C GLU A 41 5.29 -16.07 9.61
N LEU A 42 5.76 -14.94 10.17
CA LEU A 42 5.05 -13.66 10.16
C LEU A 42 5.49 -12.75 9.00
N ALA A 43 6.54 -13.11 8.25
CA ALA A 43 7.02 -12.37 7.08
C ALA A 43 6.18 -12.65 5.82
N VAL A 44 4.85 -12.63 5.98
CA VAL A 44 3.85 -12.87 4.93
C VAL A 44 2.74 -11.84 5.01
N CYS A 45 2.03 -11.60 3.90
CA CYS A 45 0.90 -10.66 3.85
C CYS A 45 -0.07 -11.06 2.76
N LYS A 46 -1.36 -11.21 3.09
CA LYS A 46 -2.41 -11.56 2.12
C LYS A 46 -2.97 -10.33 1.38
N GLY A 47 -2.54 -9.13 1.76
CA GLY A 47 -2.96 -7.87 1.14
C GLY A 47 -4.13 -7.21 1.88
N CYS A 48 -4.20 -5.88 1.80
CA CYS A 48 -5.07 -5.06 2.64
C CYS A 48 -6.55 -5.46 2.61
N ARG A 49 -7.10 -5.77 1.43
CA ARG A 49 -8.51 -6.18 1.31
C ARG A 49 -8.76 -7.61 1.81
N ASN A 50 -7.84 -8.53 1.56
CA ASN A 50 -7.95 -9.91 2.03
C ASN A 50 -7.76 -10.05 3.55
N GLU A 51 -7.09 -9.07 4.17
CA GLU A 51 -6.89 -9.00 5.62
C GLU A 51 -7.87 -8.03 6.32
N ASN A 52 -8.92 -7.58 5.63
CA ASN A 52 -9.91 -6.64 6.16
C ASN A 52 -9.27 -5.42 6.84
N GLY A 53 -8.22 -4.87 6.23
CA GLY A 53 -7.50 -3.70 6.72
C GLY A 53 -6.64 -3.91 7.96
N THR A 54 -6.54 -5.14 8.48
CA THR A 54 -5.79 -5.49 9.69
C THR A 54 -4.53 -6.27 9.33
N ILE A 55 -3.39 -5.58 9.25
CA ILE A 55 -2.15 -6.16 8.72
C ILE A 55 -1.36 -6.89 9.79
N GLY A 56 -1.26 -8.21 9.66
CA GLY A 56 -0.68 -9.09 10.70
C GLY A 56 0.79 -8.83 11.00
N PHE A 57 1.63 -8.68 9.97
CA PHE A 57 3.07 -8.44 10.16
C PHE A 57 3.38 -7.06 10.79
N LEU A 58 2.41 -6.15 10.81
CA LEU A 58 2.51 -4.85 11.50
C LEU A 58 2.00 -4.92 12.95
N ASN A 59 1.65 -6.11 13.44
CA ASN A 59 1.07 -6.34 14.77
C ASN A 59 -0.20 -5.49 15.00
N MET A 60 -1.00 -5.31 13.94
CA MET A 60 -2.28 -4.61 14.05
C MET A 60 -3.32 -5.51 14.71
N THR A 61 -4.00 -4.99 15.73
CA THR A 61 -5.10 -5.68 16.41
C THR A 61 -6.47 -5.33 15.85
N GLU A 62 -6.54 -4.30 15.00
CA GLU A 62 -7.76 -3.81 14.38
C GLU A 62 -7.48 -3.13 13.03
N PRO A 63 -8.51 -2.92 12.17
CA PRO A 63 -8.32 -2.28 10.88
C PRO A 63 -7.85 -0.83 11.03
N CYS A 64 -7.05 -0.35 10.08
CA CYS A 64 -6.65 1.07 10.08
C CYS A 64 -7.84 2.02 9.84
N ASN A 65 -7.70 3.27 10.26
CA ASN A 65 -8.77 4.29 10.14
C ASN A 65 -9.27 4.48 8.70
N VAL A 66 -8.40 4.37 7.70
CA VAL A 66 -8.81 4.45 6.29
C VAL A 66 -9.77 3.30 5.95
N PHE A 67 -9.44 2.07 6.33
CA PHE A 67 -10.25 0.89 6.02
C PHE A 67 -11.61 0.94 6.75
N LYS A 68 -11.61 1.34 8.03
CA LYS A 68 -12.86 1.58 8.77
C LYS A 68 -13.75 2.63 8.09
N CYS A 69 -13.13 3.70 7.56
CA CYS A 69 -13.83 4.81 6.93
C CYS A 69 -14.51 4.41 5.61
N ILE A 70 -13.80 3.72 4.71
CA ILE A 70 -14.39 3.30 3.42
C ILE A 70 -15.50 2.27 3.62
N GLU A 71 -15.38 1.39 4.61
CA GLU A 71 -16.38 0.34 4.87
C GLU A 71 -17.68 1.02 5.32
N LYS A 72 -17.57 2.00 6.21
CA LYS A 72 -18.72 2.82 6.63
C LYS A 72 -19.34 3.62 5.49
N LYS A 73 -18.54 4.09 4.53
CA LYS A 73 -18.99 4.90 3.40
C LYS A 73 -19.39 4.06 2.17
N SER A 74 -19.15 2.75 2.18
CA SER A 74 -19.37 1.83 1.05
C SER A 74 -18.71 2.31 -0.25
N ILE A 75 -17.46 2.77 -0.18
CA ILE A 75 -16.67 3.21 -1.34
C ILE A 75 -15.43 2.32 -1.55
N ASP A 76 -14.96 2.23 -2.79
CA ASP A 76 -13.87 1.33 -3.16
C ASP A 76 -12.49 1.93 -2.91
N LEU A 77 -12.29 3.19 -3.30
CA LEU A 77 -11.04 3.92 -3.17
C LEU A 77 -11.31 5.25 -2.47
N CYS A 78 -10.32 5.75 -1.72
CA CYS A 78 -10.45 7.07 -1.10
C CYS A 78 -10.64 8.19 -2.14
N SER A 79 -10.16 8.02 -3.39
CA SER A 79 -10.36 8.97 -4.49
C SER A 79 -11.83 9.12 -4.95
N ASP A 80 -12.73 8.26 -4.48
CA ASP A 80 -14.16 8.35 -4.74
C ASP A 80 -14.92 9.04 -3.61
N CYS A 81 -14.23 9.39 -2.53
CA CYS A 81 -14.81 10.14 -1.42
C CYS A 81 -14.95 11.63 -1.78
N LEU A 82 -16.07 12.24 -1.42
CA LEU A 82 -16.28 13.70 -1.57
C LEU A 82 -15.30 14.54 -0.74
N ASP A 83 -14.80 13.97 0.36
CA ASP A 83 -13.84 14.63 1.25
C ASP A 83 -12.37 14.40 0.82
N PHE A 84 -12.11 13.79 -0.34
CA PHE A 84 -10.75 13.49 -0.77
C PHE A 84 -10.03 14.73 -1.32
N PRO A 85 -8.76 14.98 -0.91
CA PRO A 85 -8.00 14.29 0.14
C PRO A 85 -8.40 14.73 1.57
N CYS A 86 -8.25 13.84 2.55
CA CYS A 86 -8.57 14.11 3.97
C CYS A 86 -7.44 13.69 4.92
N ASP A 87 -7.59 14.06 6.20
CA ASP A 87 -6.59 13.86 7.28
C ASP A 87 -6.14 12.40 7.48
N TYR A 88 -6.96 11.40 7.12
CA TYR A 88 -6.54 10.00 7.19
C TYR A 88 -5.44 9.63 6.19
N LEU A 89 -5.20 10.47 5.19
CA LEU A 89 -4.17 10.30 4.17
C LEU A 89 -2.98 11.26 4.36
N HIS A 90 -2.89 11.94 5.52
CA HIS A 90 -1.74 12.80 5.81
C HIS A 90 -0.42 12.05 5.64
N PRO A 91 0.57 12.65 4.97
CA PRO A 91 1.91 12.09 4.89
C PRO A 91 2.62 12.23 6.24
N TYR A 92 3.50 11.29 6.53
CA TYR A 92 4.35 11.31 7.72
C TYR A 92 5.82 11.35 7.30
N ALA A 93 6.63 12.13 8.01
CA ALA A 93 8.09 12.04 7.88
C ALA A 93 8.62 10.74 8.51
N ASP A 94 7.96 10.28 9.58
CA ASP A 94 8.31 9.01 10.23
C ASP A 94 8.26 7.85 9.23
N LYS A 95 9.32 7.05 9.21
CA LYS A 95 9.50 5.87 8.34
C LYS A 95 9.39 6.13 6.82
N ALA A 96 9.42 7.38 6.37
CA ALA A 96 9.26 7.72 4.94
C ALA A 96 10.30 7.04 4.02
N SER A 97 11.51 6.78 4.53
CA SER A 97 12.55 6.06 3.78
C SER A 97 12.34 4.54 3.70
N ALA A 98 11.39 3.99 4.47
CA ALA A 98 11.20 2.54 4.64
C ALA A 98 9.83 2.03 4.17
N VAL A 99 8.77 2.84 4.30
CA VAL A 99 7.40 2.42 3.96
C VAL A 99 6.72 3.42 3.02
N PRO A 100 5.80 2.97 2.13
CA PRO A 100 5.34 3.78 0.99
C PRO A 100 4.18 4.74 1.34
N HIS A 101 3.94 5.07 2.61
CA HIS A 101 2.71 5.78 3.01
C HIS A 101 2.55 7.16 2.36
N ASN A 102 3.63 7.84 1.98
CA ASN A 102 3.54 9.14 1.32
C ASN A 102 3.17 9.04 -0.18
N THR A 103 3.14 7.83 -0.78
CA THR A 103 2.70 7.68 -2.18
C THR A 103 1.17 7.53 -2.31
N LYS A 104 0.45 7.34 -1.20
CA LYS A 104 -1.00 7.08 -1.16
C LYS A 104 -1.81 8.08 -1.97
N VAL A 105 -1.75 9.37 -1.61
CA VAL A 105 -2.53 10.43 -2.26
C VAL A 105 -2.13 10.58 -3.73
N PHE A 106 -0.83 10.52 -4.03
CA PHE A 106 -0.35 10.62 -5.41
C PHE A 106 -0.89 9.48 -6.30
N ASN A 107 -0.83 8.25 -5.81
CA ASN A 107 -1.41 7.08 -6.49
C ASN A 107 -2.91 7.25 -6.69
N LEU A 108 -3.66 7.68 -5.67
CA LEU A 108 -5.10 7.92 -5.78
C LEU A 108 -5.45 8.99 -6.83
N CYS A 109 -4.66 10.08 -6.90
CA CYS A 109 -4.82 11.10 -7.95
C CYS A 109 -4.55 10.53 -9.36
N LEU A 110 -3.54 9.68 -9.51
CA LEU A 110 -3.28 9.01 -10.78
C LEU A 110 -4.40 8.05 -11.15
N ILE A 111 -4.86 7.20 -10.23
CA ILE A 111 -5.99 6.29 -10.44
C ILE A 111 -7.23 7.08 -10.87
N LYS A 112 -7.53 8.22 -10.24
CA LYS A 112 -8.66 9.07 -10.64
C LYS A 112 -8.49 9.66 -12.05
N LYS A 113 -7.25 9.99 -12.44
CA LYS A 113 -6.93 10.60 -13.73
C LYS A 113 -6.94 9.61 -14.90
N MET A 114 -6.43 8.40 -14.71
CA MET A 114 -6.18 7.45 -15.80
C MET A 114 -6.88 6.10 -15.65
N GLY A 115 -7.59 5.88 -14.55
CA GLY A 115 -8.17 4.57 -14.22
C GLY A 115 -7.19 3.66 -13.49
N LEU A 116 -7.75 2.68 -12.78
CA LEU A 116 -6.98 1.76 -11.94
C LEU A 116 -6.01 0.91 -12.76
N GLU A 117 -6.46 0.38 -13.90
CA GLU A 117 -5.69 -0.65 -14.62
C GLU A 117 -4.49 -0.02 -15.32
N THR A 118 -4.69 1.10 -16.00
CA THR A 118 -3.62 1.90 -16.58
C THR A 118 -2.62 2.37 -15.52
N TRP A 119 -3.09 2.80 -14.34
CA TRP A 119 -2.18 3.15 -13.26
C TRP A 119 -1.36 1.93 -12.78
N ALA A 120 -2.01 0.77 -12.59
CA ALA A 120 -1.35 -0.42 -12.10
C ALA A 120 -0.25 -0.92 -13.05
N GLU A 121 -0.54 -0.91 -14.36
CA GLU A 121 0.36 -1.40 -15.41
C GLU A 121 1.49 -0.42 -15.71
N GLU A 122 1.21 0.88 -15.78
CA GLU A 122 2.16 1.86 -16.30
C GLU A 122 2.84 2.72 -15.23
N LYS A 123 2.19 2.94 -14.07
CA LYS A 123 2.62 3.95 -13.10
C LYS A 123 2.98 3.41 -11.72
N ALA A 124 2.25 2.46 -11.16
CA ALA A 124 2.43 2.03 -9.76
C ALA A 124 3.90 1.72 -9.41
N ARG A 125 4.60 0.95 -10.27
CA ARG A 125 6.02 0.64 -10.08
C ARG A 125 6.92 1.88 -10.18
N SER A 126 6.72 2.71 -11.20
CA SER A 126 7.58 3.89 -11.42
C SER A 126 7.41 4.91 -10.30
N VAL A 127 6.20 5.12 -9.79
CA VAL A 127 5.97 5.97 -8.59
C VAL A 127 6.81 5.47 -7.42
N LYS A 128 6.75 4.16 -7.14
CA LYS A 128 7.51 3.55 -6.05
C LYS A 128 9.02 3.69 -6.23
N ASP A 129 9.52 3.42 -7.43
CA ASP A 129 10.94 3.52 -7.73
C ASP A 129 11.44 4.96 -7.60
N VAL A 130 10.70 5.94 -8.13
CA VAL A 130 11.03 7.36 -7.97
C VAL A 130 11.02 7.76 -6.49
N TYR A 131 10.02 7.33 -5.73
CA TYR A 131 9.91 7.68 -4.31
C TYR A 131 11.10 7.16 -3.47
N PHE A 132 11.52 5.91 -3.65
CA PHE A 132 12.58 5.30 -2.83
C PHE A 132 13.99 5.42 -3.39
N LYS A 133 14.15 5.57 -4.72
CA LYS A 133 15.46 5.51 -5.39
C LYS A 133 15.78 6.77 -6.20
N GLY A 134 14.79 7.62 -6.44
CA GLY A 134 14.98 8.87 -7.16
C GLY A 134 15.89 9.82 -6.41
N LYS A 135 16.63 10.65 -7.15
CA LYS A 135 17.34 11.79 -6.59
C LYS A 135 16.47 13.03 -6.76
N PHE A 136 16.26 13.75 -5.67
CA PHE A 136 15.56 15.02 -5.74
C PHE A 136 16.32 16.00 -6.65
N CYS A 137 15.58 16.65 -7.55
CA CYS A 137 16.08 17.67 -8.47
C CYS A 137 15.04 18.79 -8.50
N LEU A 138 15.52 20.04 -8.49
CA LEU A 138 14.69 21.24 -8.65
C LEU A 138 14.53 21.58 -10.13
#